data_AF-A0A9R1PDL0-F1
#
_entry.id   AF-A0A9R1PDL0-F1
#
_cell.length_a   1.000
_cell.length_b   1.000
_cell.length_c   1.000
_cell.angle_alpha   90.00
_cell.angle_beta   90.00
_cell.angle_gamma   90.00
#
_symmetry.space_group_name_H-M   'P 1'
#
loop_
_entity.id
_entity.type
_entity.pdbx_description
1 polymer ?
#
loop_
_entity_poly.entity_id
_entity_poly.type
_entity_poly.pdbx_seq_one_letter_code
_entity_poly.pdbx_strand_id
1 'polypeptide(L)'
;MEVIPQAQLALIECPTGTIPILRNNRRVHMPVETIDKVITNEEHEVAGVEYFDVLYGTRAKINIYNPMVKNNSKDLSASWIQINKIIKAGVADGIGAGSWVYPSYSCDKFARFHVDGLKTCPDHDCGTFVQVSSSVGIGGKLKPVSVYKGPQYMIDVTIFKDPMTRHWWVAYGPQNIHIGYWPREIFHFMKDECNYALWGGYVQGPTASSDSPQMGSGHFASEGLGKAAFVRNIEILNKENKYVIPDDRKFGYVATNLSKYTANSYVDGHSHFGVHTYYGGPGGFV
;
A
#
# COMPACT_ATOMS: atom_id res chain seq x y z
N MET A 1 23.84 8.06 10.47
CA MET A 1 22.55 7.99 9.77
C MET A 1 22.16 6.52 9.71
N GLU A 2 21.07 6.14 10.39
CA GLU A 2 20.73 4.73 10.59
C GLU A 2 20.14 4.13 9.30
N VAL A 3 20.84 3.17 8.71
CA VAL A 3 20.38 2.47 7.50
C VAL A 3 19.34 1.45 7.93
N ILE A 4 18.06 1.76 7.71
CA ILE A 4 16.97 0.81 7.96
C ILE A 4 17.07 -0.31 6.92
N PRO A 5 17.21 -1.59 7.32
CA PRO A 5 17.32 -2.72 6.40
C PRO A 5 16.00 -3.00 5.65
N GLN A 6 16.11 -3.72 4.54
CA GLN A 6 14.98 -4.05 3.69
C GLN A 6 14.31 -5.37 4.13
N ALA A 7 12.99 -5.37 4.28
CA ALA A 7 12.19 -6.58 4.37
C ALA A 7 12.17 -7.24 2.98
N GLN A 8 12.34 -8.56 2.92
CA GLN A 8 12.39 -9.28 1.64
C GLN A 8 11.00 -9.79 1.25
N LEU A 9 10.65 -9.64 -0.03
CA LEU A 9 9.55 -10.38 -0.65
C LEU A 9 9.90 -11.87 -0.71
N ALA A 10 8.88 -12.72 -0.77
CA ALA A 10 9.09 -14.13 -1.03
C ALA A 10 9.67 -14.30 -2.43
N LEU A 11 10.85 -14.91 -2.52
CA LEU A 11 11.47 -15.30 -3.79
C LEU A 11 11.23 -16.79 -4.03
N ILE A 12 10.80 -17.14 -5.24
CA ILE A 12 10.46 -18.51 -5.66
C ILE A 12 11.22 -18.79 -6.95
N GLU A 13 11.84 -19.96 -7.04
CA GLU A 13 12.42 -20.43 -8.29
C GLU A 13 11.32 -21.05 -9.15
N CYS A 14 11.14 -20.54 -10.38
CA CYS A 14 10.18 -21.05 -11.35
C CYS A 14 10.89 -21.53 -12.63
N PRO A 15 10.39 -22.59 -13.28
CA PRO A 15 10.86 -22.99 -14.61
C PRO A 15 10.80 -21.83 -15.62
N THR A 16 11.71 -21.85 -16.59
CA THR A 16 11.74 -20.85 -17.68
C THR A 16 10.38 -20.73 -18.35
N GLY A 17 9.90 -19.49 -18.50
CA GLY A 17 8.60 -19.20 -19.12
C GLY A 17 7.40 -19.32 -18.17
N THR A 18 7.62 -19.48 -16.87
CA THR A 18 6.55 -19.55 -15.85
C THR A 18 6.73 -18.49 -14.78
N ILE A 19 5.64 -18.16 -14.08
CA ILE A 19 5.61 -17.23 -12.95
C ILE A 19 5.05 -17.93 -11.70
N PRO A 20 5.49 -17.55 -10.49
CA PRO A 20 4.90 -18.07 -9.27
C PRO A 20 3.52 -17.45 -9.02
N ILE A 21 2.50 -18.30 -8.87
CA ILE A 21 1.15 -17.87 -8.48
C ILE A 21 0.79 -18.57 -7.18
N LEU A 22 0.54 -17.78 -6.13
CA LEU A 22 0.04 -18.31 -4.87
C LEU A 22 -1.41 -18.76 -5.06
N ARG A 23 -1.68 -20.05 -4.84
CA ARG A 23 -3.06 -20.58 -4.87
C ARG A 23 -3.69 -20.49 -3.49
N ASN A 24 -4.75 -19.69 -3.38
CA ASN A 24 -5.61 -19.68 -2.20
C ASN A 24 -6.89 -20.49 -2.47
N ASN A 25 -7.06 -21.62 -1.76
CA ASN A 25 -8.22 -22.49 -1.93
C ASN A 25 -9.51 -21.93 -1.29
N ARG A 26 -9.42 -20.83 -0.54
CA ARG A 26 -10.56 -20.07 -0.04
C ARG A 26 -10.65 -18.74 -0.80
N ARG A 27 -11.16 -18.77 -2.03
CA ARG A 27 -11.49 -17.56 -2.81
C ARG A 27 -12.67 -16.84 -2.17
N VAL A 28 -12.44 -16.13 -1.07
CA VAL A 28 -13.34 -15.06 -0.65
C VAL A 28 -12.88 -13.84 -1.43
N HIS A 29 -13.62 -13.50 -2.49
CA HIS A 29 -13.42 -12.23 -3.19
C HIS A 29 -13.74 -11.15 -2.17
N MET A 30 -12.75 -10.37 -1.75
CA MET A 30 -12.94 -9.26 -0.84
C MET A 30 -12.29 -8.03 -1.45
N PRO A 31 -13.09 -6.98 -1.70
CA PRO A 31 -12.59 -5.69 -2.12
C PRO A 31 -11.53 -5.14 -1.16
N VAL A 32 -10.38 -4.67 -1.64
CA VAL A 32 -9.72 -3.52 -1.03
C VAL A 32 -10.21 -2.27 -1.75
N GLU A 33 -11.08 -1.51 -1.10
CA GLU A 33 -11.84 -0.44 -1.76
C GLU A 33 -10.99 0.77 -2.11
N THR A 34 -11.14 1.24 -3.36
CA THR A 34 -10.79 2.60 -3.76
C THR A 34 -11.51 3.57 -2.82
N ILE A 35 -10.82 4.60 -2.34
CA ILE A 35 -11.42 5.68 -1.53
C ILE A 35 -12.42 6.42 -2.40
N ASP A 36 -13.64 5.89 -2.43
CA ASP A 36 -14.87 6.59 -2.18
C ASP A 36 -16.02 5.60 -2.30
N LYS A 37 -16.80 5.55 -1.21
CA LYS A 37 -18.07 4.85 -1.04
C LYS A 37 -18.80 4.65 -2.35
N VAL A 38 -19.09 3.39 -2.71
CA VAL A 38 -20.41 2.89 -3.12
C VAL A 38 -20.28 1.42 -3.60
N ILE A 39 -20.95 0.53 -2.83
CA ILE A 39 -21.33 -0.88 -3.08
C ILE A 39 -20.50 -1.97 -2.34
N THR A 40 -20.31 -1.83 -1.02
CA THR A 40 -20.44 -2.95 -0.05
C THR A 40 -20.84 -2.42 1.35
N ASN A 41 -21.21 -3.29 2.28
CA ASN A 41 -21.47 -2.96 3.70
C ASN A 41 -20.17 -2.85 4.53
N GLU A 42 -18.99 -2.78 3.90
CA GLU A 42 -17.71 -2.80 4.62
C GLU A 42 -17.31 -1.40 5.08
N GLU A 43 -16.76 -1.34 6.28
CA GLU A 43 -16.26 -0.12 6.89
C GLU A 43 -14.77 0.04 6.53
N HIS A 44 -14.29 1.29 6.44
CA HIS A 44 -12.88 1.57 6.21
C HIS A 44 -12.38 2.72 7.09
N GLU A 45 -11.12 2.63 7.50
CA GLU A 45 -10.42 3.62 8.32
C GLU A 45 -9.02 3.84 7.74
N VAL A 46 -8.62 5.10 7.56
CA VAL A 46 -7.35 5.48 6.92
C VAL A 46 -6.56 6.37 7.87
N ALA A 47 -5.22 6.24 7.87
CA ALA A 47 -4.33 7.23 8.46
C ALA A 47 -3.05 7.41 7.63
N GLY A 48 -2.75 8.63 7.22
CA GLY A 48 -1.58 8.91 6.39
C GLY A 48 -1.55 10.31 5.80
N VAL A 49 -0.93 10.42 4.64
CA VAL A 49 -0.81 11.67 3.87
C VAL A 49 -1.35 11.49 2.46
N GLU A 50 -2.10 12.47 1.99
CA GLU A 50 -2.74 12.53 0.67
C GLU A 50 -2.05 13.58 -0.19
N TYR A 51 -2.08 13.43 -1.51
CA TYR A 51 -1.53 14.41 -2.44
C TYR A 51 -2.45 14.62 -3.63
N PHE A 52 -2.71 15.88 -3.96
CA PHE A 52 -3.69 16.29 -4.97
C PHE A 52 -3.04 17.07 -6.10
N ASP A 53 -2.44 16.35 -7.04
CA ASP A 53 -1.94 16.91 -8.30
C ASP A 53 -1.80 15.80 -9.36
N VAL A 54 -1.56 16.19 -10.61
CA VAL A 54 -1.28 15.26 -11.69
C VAL A 54 0.03 14.52 -11.42
N LEU A 55 -0.01 13.19 -11.48
CA LEU A 55 1.16 12.33 -11.34
C LEU A 55 1.11 11.14 -12.30
N TYR A 56 2.30 10.67 -12.67
CA TYR A 56 2.51 9.52 -13.58
C TYR A 56 3.12 8.32 -12.83
N GLY A 57 3.14 8.40 -11.50
CA GLY A 57 3.62 7.37 -10.62
C GLY A 57 4.09 7.91 -9.28
N THR A 58 4.45 7.02 -8.38
CA THR A 58 5.02 7.33 -7.08
C THR A 58 6.02 6.26 -6.66
N ARG A 59 6.97 6.67 -5.82
CA ARG A 59 7.86 5.78 -5.10
C ARG A 59 7.84 6.13 -3.61
N ALA A 60 7.84 5.11 -2.76
CA ALA A 60 8.06 5.31 -1.35
C ALA A 60 8.59 4.05 -0.68
N LYS A 61 9.15 4.23 0.52
CA LYS A 61 9.57 3.15 1.40
C LYS A 61 8.54 2.96 2.50
N ILE A 62 7.94 1.78 2.55
CA ILE A 62 6.86 1.42 3.48
C ILE A 62 7.44 0.57 4.60
N ASN A 63 7.26 1.01 5.84
CA ASN A 63 7.65 0.23 7.01
C ASN A 63 6.65 -0.90 7.27
N ILE A 64 7.16 -2.09 7.58
CA ILE A 64 6.35 -3.31 7.65
C ILE A 64 6.28 -3.83 9.08
N TYR A 65 5.06 -4.03 9.58
CA TYR A 65 4.73 -4.62 10.87
C TYR A 65 3.71 -5.76 10.68
N ASN A 66 3.52 -6.59 11.72
CA ASN A 66 2.39 -7.52 11.81
C ASN A 66 1.32 -6.94 12.77
N PRO A 67 0.42 -6.05 12.31
CA PRO A 67 -0.68 -5.57 13.15
C PRO A 67 -1.57 -6.73 13.63
N MET A 68 -2.13 -6.58 14.82
CA MET A 68 -3.13 -7.53 15.33
C MET A 68 -4.46 -7.39 14.61
N VAL A 69 -4.86 -8.47 13.94
CA VAL A 69 -6.16 -8.63 13.28
C VAL A 69 -6.84 -9.90 13.79
N LYS A 70 -8.15 -9.85 14.05
CA LYS A 70 -8.92 -11.00 14.58
C LYS A 70 -9.24 -11.99 13.47
N ASN A 71 -9.05 -13.29 13.71
CA ASN A 71 -9.17 -14.34 12.67
C ASN A 71 -10.52 -14.37 11.94
N ASN A 72 -11.61 -14.10 12.66
CA ASN A 72 -12.98 -14.25 12.15
C ASN A 72 -13.67 -12.92 11.84
N SER A 73 -12.94 -11.79 11.97
CA SER A 73 -13.49 -10.46 11.69
C SER A 73 -13.79 -10.25 10.21
N LYS A 74 -13.03 -10.91 9.32
CA LYS A 74 -12.91 -10.53 7.89
C LYS A 74 -12.34 -9.13 7.69
N ASP A 75 -11.72 -8.56 8.71
CA ASP A 75 -10.97 -7.32 8.59
C ASP A 75 -9.56 -7.61 8.09
N LEU A 76 -8.97 -6.59 7.47
CA LEU A 76 -7.56 -6.50 7.11
C LEU A 76 -6.96 -5.21 7.66
N SER A 77 -5.64 -5.24 7.85
CA SER A 77 -4.85 -4.06 8.17
C SER A 77 -3.65 -3.98 7.22
N ALA A 78 -3.51 -2.85 6.56
CA ALA A 78 -2.60 -2.63 5.45
C ALA A 78 -1.67 -1.43 5.69
N SER A 79 -0.51 -1.50 5.06
CA SER A 79 0.50 -0.46 4.93
C SER A 79 0.81 -0.31 3.44
N TRP A 80 0.47 0.84 2.86
CA TRP A 80 0.11 0.89 1.45
C TRP A 80 0.54 2.19 0.77
N ILE A 81 0.79 2.10 -0.54
CA ILE A 81 0.79 3.25 -1.45
C ILE A 81 -0.30 3.06 -2.49
N GLN A 82 -1.05 4.12 -2.78
CA GLN A 82 -2.15 4.11 -3.73
C GLN A 82 -2.10 5.34 -4.60
N ILE A 83 -2.43 5.18 -5.87
CA ILE A 83 -2.64 6.28 -6.81
C ILE A 83 -3.97 6.09 -7.54
N ASN A 84 -4.71 7.18 -7.70
CA ASN A 84 -6.04 7.16 -8.29
C ASN A 84 -6.20 8.27 -9.33
N LYS A 85 -7.12 8.06 -10.28
CA LYS A 85 -7.75 9.15 -11.05
C LYS A 85 -9.18 9.32 -10.55
N ILE A 86 -9.40 10.35 -9.73
CA ILE A 86 -10.69 10.72 -9.17
C ILE A 86 -11.37 11.71 -10.13
N ILE A 87 -12.56 11.36 -10.62
CA ILE A 87 -13.38 12.25 -11.46
C ILE A 87 -14.36 13.04 -10.59
N LYS A 88 -14.96 12.36 -9.63
CA LYS A 88 -15.85 12.91 -8.60
C LYS A 88 -15.98 11.87 -7.48
N ALA A 89 -16.59 12.27 -6.37
CA ALA A 89 -16.84 11.36 -5.25
C ALA A 89 -17.50 10.05 -5.72
N GLY A 90 -16.88 8.92 -5.40
CA GLY A 90 -17.35 7.57 -5.72
C GLY A 90 -17.10 7.13 -7.17
N VAL A 91 -16.41 7.94 -7.98
CA VAL A 91 -16.08 7.60 -9.38
C VAL A 91 -14.59 7.83 -9.61
N ALA A 92 -13.84 6.75 -9.45
CA ALA A 92 -12.40 6.73 -9.63
C ALA A 92 -11.92 5.39 -10.19
N ASP A 93 -10.77 5.44 -10.84
CA ASP A 93 -9.92 4.27 -11.04
C ASP A 93 -8.74 4.37 -10.08
N GLY A 94 -8.27 3.23 -9.59
CA GLY A 94 -7.15 3.18 -8.65
C GLY A 94 -6.30 1.92 -8.80
N ILE A 95 -5.04 2.05 -8.43
CA ILE A 95 -4.12 0.95 -8.20
C ILE A 95 -3.30 1.22 -6.95
N GLY A 96 -2.81 0.15 -6.33
CA GLY A 96 -1.94 0.26 -5.19
C GLY A 96 -1.11 -0.99 -4.96
N ALA A 97 -0.12 -0.84 -4.10
CA ALA A 97 0.75 -1.92 -3.71
C ALA A 97 1.28 -1.68 -2.31
N GLY A 98 1.56 -2.76 -1.61
CA GLY A 98 2.08 -2.66 -0.26
C GLY A 98 1.97 -3.98 0.46
N SER A 99 1.67 -3.90 1.75
CA SER A 99 1.45 -5.08 2.57
C SER A 99 0.13 -5.03 3.30
N TRP A 100 -0.48 -6.19 3.49
CA TRP A 100 -1.54 -6.36 4.48
C TRP A 100 -1.29 -7.56 5.39
N VAL A 101 -1.98 -7.56 6.52
CA VAL A 101 -2.28 -8.73 7.33
C VAL A 101 -3.77 -8.98 7.19
N TYR A 102 -4.13 -10.11 6.59
CA TYR A 102 -5.54 -10.47 6.42
C TYR A 102 -5.78 -11.95 6.79
N PRO A 103 -6.09 -12.25 8.06
CA PRO A 103 -6.19 -13.64 8.54
C PRO A 103 -7.29 -14.46 7.89
N SER A 104 -8.45 -13.87 7.56
CA SER A 104 -9.53 -14.61 6.92
C SER A 104 -9.20 -15.01 5.48
N TYR A 105 -8.32 -14.25 4.81
CA TYR A 105 -7.79 -14.58 3.48
C TYR A 105 -6.59 -15.53 3.55
N SER A 106 -5.55 -15.17 4.33
CA SER A 106 -4.27 -15.89 4.34
C SER A 106 -4.20 -17.07 5.32
N CYS A 107 -5.20 -17.24 6.19
CA CYS A 107 -5.22 -18.22 7.28
C CYS A 107 -4.06 -18.10 8.28
N ASP A 108 -3.38 -16.95 8.30
CA ASP A 108 -2.33 -16.59 9.24
C ASP A 108 -2.28 -15.07 9.48
N LYS A 109 -1.46 -14.63 10.43
CA LYS A 109 -1.37 -13.22 10.85
C LYS A 109 -0.06 -12.58 10.39
N PHE A 110 0.43 -12.95 9.20
CA PHE A 110 1.69 -12.43 8.68
C PHE A 110 1.45 -11.36 7.62
N ALA A 111 2.28 -10.32 7.67
CA ALA A 111 2.37 -9.31 6.63
C ALA A 111 2.82 -9.97 5.33
N ARG A 112 2.06 -9.73 4.26
CA ARG A 112 2.31 -10.27 2.92
C ARG A 112 2.30 -9.14 1.91
N PHE A 113 3.10 -9.28 0.85
CA PHE A 113 3.13 -8.27 -0.21
C PHE A 113 2.00 -8.51 -1.20
N HIS A 114 1.24 -7.47 -1.52
CA HIS A 114 0.10 -7.55 -2.42
C HIS A 114 0.07 -6.36 -3.37
N VAL A 115 -0.57 -6.58 -4.50
CA VAL A 115 -0.90 -5.55 -5.48
C VAL A 115 -2.43 -5.53 -5.62
N ASP A 116 -3.00 -4.35 -5.85
CA ASP A 116 -4.44 -4.21 -6.06
C ASP A 116 -4.74 -3.18 -7.15
N GLY A 117 -5.90 -3.31 -7.79
CA GLY A 117 -6.31 -2.45 -8.88
C GLY A 117 -7.82 -2.32 -9.03
N LEU A 118 -8.23 -2.03 -10.27
CA LEU A 118 -9.62 -1.72 -10.62
C LEU A 118 -10.62 -2.73 -10.05
N LYS A 119 -11.69 -2.23 -9.41
CA LYS A 119 -12.71 -3.05 -8.73
C LYS A 119 -12.09 -4.03 -7.73
N THR A 120 -11.04 -3.59 -7.03
CA THR A 120 -10.64 -4.15 -5.74
C THR A 120 -10.30 -5.64 -5.88
N CYS A 121 -9.38 -5.89 -6.79
CA CYS A 121 -9.00 -7.19 -7.24
C CYS A 121 -7.53 -7.45 -6.93
N PRO A 122 -7.25 -8.12 -5.81
CA PRO A 122 -5.89 -8.34 -5.40
C PRO A 122 -5.18 -9.37 -6.29
N ASP A 123 -3.88 -9.15 -6.46
CA ASP A 123 -2.94 -10.05 -7.08
C ASP A 123 -3.44 -10.58 -8.45
N HIS A 124 -3.72 -11.87 -8.54
CA HIS A 124 -4.13 -12.55 -9.78
C HIS A 124 -5.63 -12.92 -9.78
N ASP A 125 -6.40 -12.51 -8.78
CA ASP A 125 -7.71 -13.12 -8.49
C ASP A 125 -8.74 -12.87 -9.61
N CYS A 126 -8.61 -11.77 -10.36
CA CYS A 126 -9.52 -11.38 -11.45
C CYS A 126 -8.81 -11.05 -12.77
N GLY A 127 -7.52 -11.39 -12.89
CA GLY A 127 -6.77 -11.28 -14.15
C GLY A 127 -6.50 -9.86 -14.65
N THR A 128 -6.63 -8.85 -13.78
CA THR A 128 -6.37 -7.43 -14.10
C THR A 128 -4.89 -7.08 -14.03
N PHE A 129 -4.09 -7.87 -13.31
CA PHE A 129 -2.65 -7.70 -13.18
C PHE A 129 -1.89 -8.79 -13.95
N VAL A 130 -0.88 -8.38 -14.70
CA VAL A 130 0.02 -9.26 -15.44
C VAL A 130 1.38 -9.27 -14.75
N GLN A 131 1.64 -10.32 -13.98
CA GLN A 131 2.97 -10.55 -13.42
C GLN A 131 3.96 -10.98 -14.51
N VAL A 132 5.14 -10.35 -14.52
CA VAL A 132 6.23 -10.69 -15.43
C VAL A 132 7.45 -11.27 -14.70
N SER A 133 7.61 -10.94 -13.43
CA SER A 133 8.70 -11.50 -12.63
C SER A 133 8.50 -12.99 -12.43
N SER A 134 9.48 -13.79 -12.83
CA SER A 134 9.50 -15.24 -12.58
C SER A 134 10.02 -15.61 -11.20
N SER A 135 10.40 -14.63 -10.37
CA SER A 135 11.00 -14.87 -9.06
C SER A 135 10.18 -14.31 -7.89
N VAL A 136 9.42 -13.24 -8.08
CA VAL A 136 8.68 -12.60 -7.00
C VAL A 136 7.36 -13.32 -6.74
N GLY A 137 7.20 -13.92 -5.57
CA GLY A 137 5.93 -14.51 -5.12
C GLY A 137 5.00 -13.46 -4.50
N ILE A 138 4.11 -12.88 -5.31
CA ILE A 138 3.03 -12.01 -4.81
C ILE A 138 2.11 -12.82 -3.86
N GLY A 139 1.66 -12.18 -2.79
CA GLY A 139 0.96 -12.80 -1.66
C GLY A 139 1.88 -13.56 -0.70
N GLY A 140 3.18 -13.60 -0.99
CA GLY A 140 4.21 -14.18 -0.13
C GLY A 140 4.45 -13.38 1.15
N LYS A 141 4.90 -14.08 2.20
CA LYS A 141 5.22 -13.47 3.50
C LYS A 141 6.42 -12.52 3.35
N LEU A 142 6.31 -11.34 3.93
CA LEU A 142 7.42 -10.41 4.11
C LEU A 142 8.25 -10.84 5.32
N LYS A 143 9.57 -10.94 5.15
CA LYS A 143 10.48 -11.26 6.25
C LYS A 143 11.83 -10.55 6.09
N PRO A 144 12.45 -10.12 7.20
CA PRO A 144 11.84 -9.92 8.53
C PRO A 144 10.83 -8.76 8.53
N VAL A 145 10.07 -8.62 9.62
CA VAL A 145 9.16 -7.48 9.88
C VAL A 145 9.64 -6.69 11.10
N SER A 146 9.21 -5.43 11.21
CA SER A 146 9.59 -4.52 12.29
C SER A 146 9.04 -4.94 13.64
N VAL A 147 9.74 -4.53 14.70
CA VAL A 147 9.37 -4.80 16.10
C VAL A 147 9.33 -3.48 16.86
N TYR A 148 8.28 -3.27 17.66
CA TYR A 148 8.14 -2.06 18.49
C TYR A 148 9.31 -1.93 19.48
N LYS A 149 9.96 -0.76 19.52
CA LYS A 149 11.22 -0.51 20.25
C LYS A 149 12.35 -1.49 19.88
N GLY A 150 12.34 -2.00 18.66
CA GLY A 150 13.31 -2.97 18.15
C GLY A 150 13.68 -2.72 16.70
N PRO A 151 14.27 -3.74 16.03
CA PRO A 151 14.69 -3.63 14.63
C PRO A 151 13.55 -3.21 13.71
N GLN A 152 13.85 -2.34 12.76
CA GLN A 152 12.90 -1.78 11.79
C GLN A 152 13.22 -2.32 10.40
N TYR A 153 12.19 -2.62 9.61
CA TYR A 153 12.34 -3.11 8.24
C TYR A 153 11.32 -2.44 7.31
N MET A 154 11.71 -2.24 6.06
CA MET A 154 10.90 -1.56 5.06
C MET A 154 10.95 -2.25 3.71
N ILE A 155 9.92 -2.08 2.90
CA ILE A 155 9.94 -2.38 1.46
C ILE A 155 10.05 -1.07 0.68
N ASP A 156 10.68 -1.11 -0.50
CA ASP A 156 10.77 0.02 -1.43
C ASP A 156 9.87 -0.31 -2.62
N VAL A 157 8.80 0.47 -2.83
CA VAL A 157 7.76 0.19 -3.81
C VAL A 157 7.65 1.38 -4.74
N THR A 158 7.64 1.09 -6.04
CA THR A 158 7.41 2.07 -7.09
C THR A 158 6.20 1.63 -7.91
N ILE A 159 5.26 2.55 -8.14
CA ILE A 159 4.22 2.42 -9.15
C ILE A 159 4.47 3.50 -10.19
N PHE A 160 4.54 3.15 -11.48
CA PHE A 160 4.84 4.14 -12.52
C PHE A 160 4.16 3.80 -13.83
N LYS A 161 3.90 4.82 -14.65
CA LYS A 161 3.42 4.61 -16.00
C LYS A 161 4.59 4.46 -16.96
N ASP A 162 4.66 3.33 -17.66
CA ASP A 162 5.71 3.14 -18.65
C ASP A 162 5.50 4.09 -19.85
N PRO A 163 6.50 4.92 -20.23
CA PRO A 163 6.38 5.82 -21.38
C PRO A 163 6.14 5.10 -22.70
N MET A 164 6.61 3.86 -22.85
CA MET A 164 6.55 3.12 -24.12
C MET A 164 5.22 2.38 -24.30
N THR A 165 4.90 1.45 -23.40
CA THR A 165 3.66 0.64 -23.46
C THR A 165 2.44 1.38 -22.91
N ARG A 166 2.65 2.45 -22.12
CA ARG A 166 1.61 3.21 -21.41
C ARG A 166 0.87 2.39 -20.35
N HIS A 167 1.31 1.17 -20.07
CA HIS A 167 0.83 0.35 -18.95
C HIS A 167 1.32 0.92 -17.62
N TRP A 168 0.59 0.60 -16.54
CA TRP A 168 0.99 0.95 -15.19
C TRP A 168 1.77 -0.20 -14.57
N TRP A 169 3.00 0.04 -14.17
CA TRP A 169 3.91 -0.96 -13.64
C TRP A 169 4.07 -0.82 -12.14
N VAL A 170 4.31 -1.95 -11.48
CA VAL A 170 4.80 -2.00 -10.10
C VAL A 170 6.17 -2.67 -10.06
N ALA A 171 7.07 -2.06 -9.31
CA ALA A 171 8.44 -2.49 -9.14
C ALA A 171 8.87 -2.40 -7.68
N TYR A 172 9.92 -3.15 -7.35
CA TYR A 172 10.36 -3.34 -5.97
C TYR A 172 11.87 -3.22 -5.81
N GLY A 173 12.26 -2.63 -4.68
CA GLY A 173 13.64 -2.56 -4.23
C GLY A 173 14.47 -1.48 -4.91
N PRO A 174 15.70 -1.26 -4.44
CA PRO A 174 16.57 -0.21 -4.95
C PRO A 174 17.01 -0.42 -6.40
N GLN A 175 17.02 -1.67 -6.88
CA GLN A 175 17.29 -2.01 -8.29
C GLN A 175 16.04 -1.91 -9.19
N ASN A 176 14.90 -1.49 -8.63
CA ASN A 176 13.63 -1.35 -9.35
C ASN A 176 13.23 -2.63 -10.11
N ILE A 177 13.26 -3.77 -9.42
CA ILE A 177 12.90 -5.07 -10.00
C ILE A 177 11.42 -5.01 -10.41
N HIS A 178 11.15 -5.06 -11.72
CA HIS A 178 9.80 -5.04 -12.25
C HIS A 178 9.04 -6.32 -11.87
N ILE A 179 7.93 -6.18 -11.15
CA ILE A 179 7.10 -7.30 -10.73
C ILE A 179 6.09 -7.63 -11.83
N GLY A 180 5.41 -6.61 -12.36
CA GLY A 180 4.33 -6.76 -13.33
C GLY A 180 3.64 -5.44 -13.60
N TYR A 181 2.54 -5.50 -14.35
CA TYR A 181 1.79 -4.33 -14.77
C TYR A 181 0.28 -4.55 -14.83
N TRP A 182 -0.46 -3.45 -14.71
CA TRP A 182 -1.86 -3.34 -15.09
C TRP A 182 -1.94 -2.78 -16.52
N PRO A 183 -2.56 -3.49 -17.47
CA PRO A 183 -2.75 -2.99 -18.83
C PRO A 183 -3.53 -1.68 -18.81
N ARG A 184 -3.19 -0.74 -19.69
CA ARG A 184 -3.84 0.58 -19.74
C ARG A 184 -5.33 0.45 -20.06
N GLU A 185 -5.67 -0.55 -20.84
CA GLU A 185 -6.96 -0.79 -21.46
C GLU A 185 -8.05 -1.12 -20.44
N ILE A 186 -7.68 -1.59 -19.25
CA ILE A 186 -8.64 -1.93 -18.19
C ILE A 186 -9.19 -0.68 -17.47
N PHE A 187 -8.50 0.46 -17.57
CA PHE A 187 -8.86 1.69 -16.89
C PHE A 187 -9.86 2.51 -17.72
N HIS A 188 -10.80 3.17 -17.07
CA HIS A 188 -11.72 4.13 -17.69
C HIS A 188 -11.16 5.55 -17.63
N PHE A 189 -10.62 5.94 -16.48
CA PHE A 189 -10.19 7.28 -16.12
C PHE A 189 -8.67 7.38 -15.98
N MET A 190 -8.02 6.34 -15.45
CA MET A 190 -6.58 6.33 -15.16
C MET A 190 -5.70 5.94 -16.37
N LYS A 191 -6.24 5.97 -17.59
CA LYS A 191 -5.49 5.60 -18.81
C LYS A 191 -4.25 6.46 -19.05
N ASP A 192 -4.32 7.74 -18.71
CA ASP A 192 -3.30 8.71 -19.09
C ASP A 192 -2.43 9.19 -17.94
N GLU A 193 -3.05 9.44 -16.78
CA GLU A 193 -2.42 10.01 -15.59
C GLU A 193 -3.33 9.79 -14.37
N CYS A 194 -2.79 10.02 -13.19
CA CYS A 194 -3.54 10.12 -11.93
C CYS A 194 -3.72 11.59 -11.52
N ASN A 195 -4.51 11.83 -10.48
CA ASN A 195 -4.61 13.13 -9.83
C ASN A 195 -4.64 13.06 -8.30
N TYR A 196 -4.43 11.87 -7.75
CA TYR A 196 -4.48 11.60 -6.33
C TYR A 196 -3.48 10.52 -5.95
N ALA A 197 -2.84 10.68 -4.81
CA ALA A 197 -2.04 9.65 -4.17
C ALA A 197 -2.27 9.61 -2.66
N LEU A 198 -2.15 8.43 -2.07
CA LEU A 198 -2.20 8.19 -0.63
C LEU A 198 -1.02 7.32 -0.22
N TRP A 199 -0.36 7.71 0.87
CA TRP A 199 0.65 6.90 1.54
C TRP A 199 0.32 6.78 3.02
N GLY A 200 0.22 5.55 3.54
CA GLY A 200 -0.07 5.34 4.95
C GLY A 200 -0.64 3.97 5.27
N GLY A 201 -1.48 3.95 6.30
CA GLY A 201 -2.18 2.77 6.79
C GLY A 201 -3.64 2.77 6.41
N TYR A 202 -4.16 1.57 6.20
CA TYR A 202 -5.54 1.34 5.80
C TYR A 202 -6.09 0.14 6.53
N VAL A 203 -7.30 0.25 7.06
CA VAL A 203 -8.03 -0.84 7.72
C VAL A 203 -9.37 -0.95 7.04
N GLN A 204 -9.77 -2.17 6.70
CA GLN A 204 -11.06 -2.42 6.06
C GLN A 204 -11.65 -3.73 6.54
N GLY A 205 -12.97 -3.75 6.62
CA GLY A 205 -13.77 -4.95 6.81
C GLY A 205 -15.07 -4.63 7.54
N PRO A 206 -15.89 -5.65 7.86
CA PRO A 206 -17.20 -5.44 8.46
C PRO A 206 -17.14 -4.92 9.89
N THR A 207 -15.98 -5.00 10.57
CA THR A 207 -15.79 -4.50 11.94
C THR A 207 -14.75 -3.39 12.05
N ALA A 208 -14.30 -2.84 10.92
CA ALA A 208 -13.25 -1.82 10.87
C ALA A 208 -13.57 -0.54 11.67
N SER A 209 -14.85 -0.16 11.86
CA SER A 209 -15.24 0.97 12.70
C SER A 209 -15.74 0.57 14.09
N SER A 210 -16.23 -0.65 14.29
CA SER A 210 -16.83 -1.07 15.57
C SER A 210 -15.86 -1.82 16.50
N ASP A 211 -15.00 -2.67 15.95
CA ASP A 211 -14.08 -3.54 16.68
C ASP A 211 -12.75 -3.65 15.92
N SER A 212 -12.15 -2.49 15.70
CA SER A 212 -11.17 -2.30 14.65
C SER A 212 -9.81 -2.95 14.95
N PRO A 213 -9.11 -3.51 13.94
CA PRO A 213 -7.75 -4.04 14.10
C PRO A 213 -6.73 -2.95 14.44
N GLN A 214 -5.53 -3.36 14.82
CA GLN A 214 -4.40 -2.43 14.87
C GLN A 214 -4.04 -1.95 13.47
N MET A 215 -3.56 -0.70 13.35
CA MET A 215 -2.99 -0.17 12.12
C MET A 215 -1.47 0.01 12.26
N GLY A 216 -0.71 -0.43 11.25
CA GLY A 216 0.75 -0.33 11.24
C GLY A 216 1.37 -1.11 12.40
N SER A 217 2.04 -0.40 13.31
CA SER A 217 2.63 -1.00 14.52
C SER A 217 1.63 -1.21 15.67
N GLY A 218 0.40 -0.70 15.55
CA GLY A 218 -0.56 -0.66 16.67
C GLY A 218 -0.37 0.53 17.62
N HIS A 219 0.50 1.48 17.28
CA HIS A 219 0.84 2.65 18.10
C HIS A 219 0.58 3.96 17.35
N PHE A 220 0.29 5.02 18.10
CA PHE A 220 0.01 6.34 17.52
C PHE A 220 1.24 6.98 16.89
N ALA A 221 1.01 7.80 15.87
CA ALA A 221 2.04 8.46 15.06
C ALA A 221 2.98 9.36 15.88
N SER A 222 2.50 9.89 17.01
CA SER A 222 3.29 10.73 17.92
C SER A 222 4.49 10.00 18.54
N GLU A 223 4.48 8.66 18.55
CA GLU A 223 5.59 7.86 19.08
C GLU A 223 6.84 7.83 18.18
N GLY A 224 6.70 8.15 16.89
CA GLY A 224 7.82 8.33 15.96
C GLY A 224 8.63 7.07 15.63
N LEU A 225 9.86 7.27 15.16
CA LEU A 225 10.74 6.21 14.65
C LEU A 225 10.99 5.09 15.68
N GLY A 226 10.94 3.84 15.22
CA GLY A 226 11.14 2.66 16.06
C GLY A 226 9.89 2.21 16.81
N LYS A 227 8.80 2.98 16.74
CA LYS A 227 7.56 2.76 17.49
C LYS A 227 6.31 2.86 16.62
N ALA A 228 6.10 4.00 15.97
CA ALA A 228 5.04 4.19 14.98
C ALA A 228 5.44 3.59 13.63
N ALA A 229 4.45 3.14 12.86
CA ALA A 229 4.69 2.80 11.46
C ALA A 229 4.92 4.07 10.64
N PHE A 230 5.58 3.94 9.50
CA PHE A 230 5.87 5.08 8.63
C PHE A 230 5.93 4.72 7.15
N VAL A 231 5.61 5.70 6.30
CA VAL A 231 6.03 5.72 4.89
C VAL A 231 7.00 6.88 4.73
N ARG A 232 8.14 6.65 4.08
CA ARG A 232 9.19 7.67 3.91
C ARG A 232 9.77 7.70 2.50
N ASN A 233 10.59 8.71 2.23
CA ASN A 233 11.17 8.97 0.92
C ASN A 233 10.09 8.98 -0.17
N ILE A 234 8.98 9.67 0.10
CA ILE A 234 7.88 9.81 -0.84
C ILE A 234 8.33 10.71 -1.99
N GLU A 235 8.24 10.17 -3.19
CA GLU A 235 8.50 10.86 -4.45
C GLU A 235 7.35 10.58 -5.41
N ILE A 236 7.12 11.50 -6.36
CA ILE A 236 6.19 11.29 -7.47
C ILE A 236 6.96 11.31 -8.80
N LEU A 237 6.38 10.67 -9.83
CA LEU A 237 6.83 10.83 -11.20
C LEU A 237 6.03 11.94 -11.88
N ASN A 238 6.75 12.91 -12.43
CA ASN A 238 6.17 13.97 -13.25
C ASN A 238 5.91 13.49 -14.70
N LYS A 239 5.42 14.38 -15.58
CA LYS A 239 5.10 14.05 -16.98
C LYS A 239 6.31 13.61 -17.81
N GLU A 240 7.52 14.01 -17.42
CA GLU A 240 8.78 13.57 -18.03
C GLU A 240 9.29 12.23 -17.44
N ASN A 241 8.51 11.55 -16.61
CA ASN A 241 8.90 10.35 -15.87
C ASN A 241 10.15 10.54 -14.98
N LYS A 242 10.31 11.73 -14.42
CA LYS A 242 11.37 12.02 -13.44
C LYS A 242 10.81 11.97 -12.03
N TYR A 243 11.56 11.33 -11.13
CA TYR A 243 11.30 11.40 -9.69
C TYR A 243 11.52 12.83 -9.20
N VAL A 244 10.52 13.37 -8.52
CA VAL A 244 10.56 14.69 -7.91
C VAL A 244 9.98 14.64 -6.50
N ILE A 245 10.47 15.54 -5.64
CA ILE A 245 9.85 15.83 -4.36
C ILE A 245 8.51 16.52 -4.66
N PRO A 246 7.37 16.03 -4.14
CA PRO A 246 6.06 16.63 -4.41
C PRO A 246 5.93 18.02 -3.77
N ASP A 247 5.09 18.90 -4.35
CA ASP A 247 4.83 20.25 -3.82
C ASP A 247 4.14 20.17 -2.45
N ASP A 248 4.74 20.79 -1.44
CA ASP A 248 4.28 20.77 -0.04
C ASP A 248 2.85 21.33 0.11
N ARG A 249 2.45 22.27 -0.75
CA ARG A 249 1.12 22.92 -0.74
C ARG A 249 0.00 22.04 -1.24
N LYS A 250 0.33 20.91 -1.88
CA LYS A 250 -0.63 19.98 -2.50
C LYS A 250 -0.94 18.78 -1.61
N PHE A 251 -0.34 18.69 -0.44
CA PHE A 251 -0.62 17.63 0.52
C PHE A 251 -1.88 17.91 1.34
N GLY A 252 -2.63 16.84 1.58
CA GLY A 252 -3.64 16.73 2.63
C GLY A 252 -3.21 15.72 3.69
N TYR A 253 -3.86 15.78 4.85
CA TYR A 253 -3.63 14.85 5.96
C TYR A 253 -4.94 14.14 6.26
N VAL A 254 -4.87 12.82 6.45
CA VAL A 254 -6.06 12.00 6.68
C VAL A 254 -5.89 11.12 7.91
N ALA A 255 -6.90 11.12 8.76
CA ALA A 255 -7.13 10.18 9.84
C ALA A 255 -8.64 10.06 10.05
N THR A 256 -9.26 8.98 9.54
CA THR A 256 -10.73 8.83 9.51
C THR A 256 -11.33 8.83 10.93
N ASN A 257 -10.60 8.28 11.91
CA ASN A 257 -10.98 8.30 13.31
C ASN A 257 -9.78 8.55 14.23
N LEU A 258 -9.64 9.79 14.71
CA LEU A 258 -8.53 10.25 15.55
C LEU A 258 -8.45 9.57 16.92
N SER A 259 -9.53 8.98 17.43
CA SER A 259 -9.48 8.25 18.70
C SER A 259 -8.85 6.87 18.57
N LYS A 260 -8.72 6.35 17.34
CA LYS A 260 -8.20 5.00 17.04
C LYS A 260 -6.88 5.03 16.31
N TYR A 261 -6.71 5.96 15.37
CA TYR A 261 -5.55 6.07 14.51
C TYR A 261 -5.15 7.53 14.33
N THR A 262 -3.86 7.77 14.17
CA THR A 262 -3.30 9.11 13.97
C THR A 262 -2.29 9.09 12.85
N ALA A 263 -2.03 10.24 12.25
CA ALA A 263 -0.96 10.45 11.28
C ALA A 263 -0.25 11.78 11.55
N ASN A 264 1.08 11.77 11.48
CA ASN A 264 1.93 12.96 11.59
C ASN A 264 2.85 13.00 10.37
N SER A 265 2.62 13.91 9.44
CA SER A 265 3.35 13.97 8.17
C SER A 265 4.23 15.21 8.05
N TYR A 266 5.37 15.03 7.38
CA TYR A 266 6.43 16.02 7.20
C TYR A 266 6.73 16.09 5.71
N VAL A 267 6.37 17.21 5.09
CA VAL A 267 6.25 17.34 3.62
C VAL A 267 7.24 18.32 2.99
N ASP A 268 8.12 18.93 3.78
CA ASP A 268 9.15 19.87 3.27
C ASP A 268 10.28 19.17 2.47
N GLY A 269 10.40 17.85 2.58
CA GLY A 269 11.40 17.05 1.88
C GLY A 269 12.85 17.27 2.30
N HIS A 270 13.14 18.18 3.24
CA HIS A 270 14.50 18.57 3.61
C HIS A 270 15.18 17.62 4.60
N SER A 271 14.40 16.76 5.25
CA SER A 271 14.93 15.75 6.16
C SER A 271 15.63 14.61 5.41
N HIS A 272 16.53 13.89 6.08
CA HIS A 272 17.10 12.64 5.55
C HIS A 272 16.06 11.51 5.29
N PHE A 273 14.82 11.69 5.79
CA PHE A 273 13.68 10.80 5.52
C PHE A 273 12.90 11.23 4.28
N GLY A 274 13.29 12.35 3.65
CA GLY A 274 12.51 13.00 2.61
C GLY A 274 11.13 13.38 3.12
N VAL A 275 10.17 13.46 2.20
CA VAL A 275 8.76 13.53 2.55
C VAL A 275 8.34 12.21 3.18
N HIS A 276 7.68 12.28 4.33
CA HIS A 276 7.30 11.08 5.09
C HIS A 276 6.08 11.32 5.98
N THR A 277 5.44 10.24 6.40
CA THR A 277 4.38 10.24 7.41
C THR A 277 4.59 9.12 8.40
N TYR A 278 4.47 9.41 9.68
CA TYR A 278 4.19 8.40 10.69
C TYR A 278 2.68 8.19 10.74
N TYR A 279 2.25 6.95 10.96
CA TYR A 279 0.84 6.60 11.08
C TYR A 279 0.65 5.38 11.96
N GLY A 280 -0.59 5.19 12.40
CA GLY A 280 -1.01 3.98 13.09
C GLY A 280 -1.84 4.28 14.33
N GLY A 281 -2.17 3.19 15.03
CA GLY A 281 -2.88 3.25 16.29
C GLY A 281 -3.44 1.88 16.68
N PRO A 282 -3.90 1.76 17.94
CA PRO A 282 -4.33 0.48 18.50
C PRO A 282 -5.66 -0.02 17.91
N GLY A 283 -6.45 0.84 17.27
CA GLY A 283 -7.81 0.49 16.89
C GLY A 283 -8.69 0.26 18.13
N GLY A 284 -9.45 -0.83 18.15
CA GLY A 284 -10.24 -1.27 19.31
C GLY A 284 -9.44 -1.98 20.41
N PHE A 285 -8.13 -2.16 20.21
CA PHE A 285 -7.23 -2.83 21.17
C PHE A 285 -6.67 -1.80 22.17
N VAL A 286 -7.54 -1.23 22.99
CA VAL A 286 -7.17 -0.24 24.03
C VAL A 286 -6.70 -0.95 25.30
#